data_AF-A0A945FXR6-F1
#
_entry.id   AF-A0A945FXR6-F1
#
_cell.length_a   1.000
_cell.length_b   1.000
_cell.length_c   1.000
_cell.angle_alpha   90.00
_cell.angle_beta   90.00
_cell.angle_gamma   90.00
#
_symmetry.space_group_name_H-M   'P 1'
#
loop_
_entity.id
_entity.type
_entity.pdbx_description
1 polymer ?
#
loop_
_entity_poly.entity_id
_entity_poly.type
_entity_poly.pdbx_seq_one_letter_code
_entity_poly.pdbx_strand_id
1 'polypeptide(L)'
;MKSRSTLIIILLTIVNVVHAEPIVLFDSGKTVPTYRYKQILQGISIPDFGKMWATDKAVEIDESNDSKDPANWLPVTTTKLSPGLIKPRKVRFDQLVSPVCIIGSDERSLSWIKKYRSVLLKNNVLCWLVSAKNLDEVQQVVTALSGVSMSPVNGDAIAKFFSIKHYPVLITQRFIEQ
;
A
#
# COMPACT_ATOMS: atom_id res chain seq x y z
N MET A 1 10.19 -72.29 -38.42
CA MET A 1 9.07 -71.50 -38.99
C MET A 1 8.67 -70.43 -37.98
N LYS A 2 8.88 -69.16 -38.37
CA LYS A 2 8.38 -67.88 -37.80
C LYS A 2 8.65 -67.52 -36.32
N SER A 3 9.70 -66.69 -36.17
CA SER A 3 9.89 -65.66 -35.15
C SER A 3 8.67 -64.75 -34.99
N ARG A 4 8.36 -64.37 -33.75
CA ARG A 4 7.62 -63.14 -33.41
C ARG A 4 8.26 -62.51 -32.17
N SER A 5 9.23 -61.64 -32.42
CA SER A 5 9.84 -60.79 -31.39
C SER A 5 8.97 -59.54 -31.24
N THR A 6 8.30 -59.38 -30.10
CA THR A 6 7.44 -58.23 -29.80
C THR A 6 8.31 -57.17 -29.12
N LEU A 7 8.69 -56.13 -29.86
CA LEU A 7 9.49 -55.01 -29.36
C LEU A 7 8.57 -54.07 -28.57
N ILE A 8 8.69 -54.05 -27.23
CA ILE A 8 8.01 -53.07 -26.37
C ILE A 8 8.89 -51.81 -26.32
N ILE A 9 8.46 -50.76 -27.01
CA ILE A 9 9.10 -49.44 -26.94
C ILE A 9 8.54 -48.71 -25.72
N ILE A 10 9.33 -48.67 -24.65
CA ILE A 10 9.05 -47.84 -23.47
C ILE A 10 9.49 -46.42 -23.82
N LEU A 11 8.51 -45.55 -24.12
CA LEU A 11 8.73 -44.13 -24.37
C LEU A 11 8.94 -43.42 -23.02
N LEU A 12 10.19 -43.30 -22.58
CA LEU A 12 10.57 -42.51 -21.41
C LEU A 12 10.35 -41.02 -21.75
N THR A 13 9.26 -40.43 -21.27
CA THR A 13 9.04 -38.99 -21.34
C THR A 13 9.99 -38.29 -20.36
N ILE A 14 11.13 -37.84 -20.86
CA ILE A 14 12.06 -36.99 -20.12
C ILE A 14 11.38 -35.63 -19.95
N VAL A 15 10.84 -35.35 -18.75
CA VAL A 15 10.34 -34.02 -18.41
C VAL A 15 11.56 -33.15 -18.13
N ASN A 16 12.02 -32.42 -19.14
CA ASN A 16 13.02 -31.39 -18.96
C ASN A 16 12.38 -30.24 -18.18
N VAL A 17 12.64 -30.17 -16.88
CA VAL A 17 12.32 -28.97 -16.09
C VAL A 17 13.32 -27.90 -16.52
N VAL A 18 12.88 -27.03 -17.42
CA VAL A 18 13.63 -25.83 -17.80
C VAL A 18 13.63 -24.90 -16.59
N HIS A 19 14.68 -24.99 -15.77
CA HIS A 19 14.98 -23.97 -14.77
C HIS A 19 15.59 -22.77 -15.52
N ALA A 20 14.73 -21.88 -16.00
CA ALA A 20 15.17 -20.56 -16.40
C ALA A 20 15.46 -19.77 -15.11
N GLU A 21 16.74 -19.66 -14.74
CA GLU A 21 17.14 -18.68 -13.75
C GLU A 21 16.84 -17.29 -14.31
N PRO A 22 16.20 -16.40 -13.51
CA PRO A 22 15.76 -15.11 -13.99
C PRO A 22 16.97 -14.31 -14.48
N ILE A 23 17.00 -14.02 -15.78
CA ILE A 23 18.02 -13.16 -16.36
C ILE A 23 17.75 -11.72 -15.92
N VAL A 24 18.66 -11.18 -15.11
CA VAL A 24 18.61 -9.80 -14.67
C VAL A 24 19.08 -8.93 -15.82
N LEU A 25 18.12 -8.45 -16.63
CA LEU A 25 18.39 -7.60 -17.78
C LEU A 25 19.01 -6.25 -17.36
N PHE A 26 18.72 -5.79 -16.13
CA PHE A 26 19.31 -4.58 -15.54
C PHE A 26 18.97 -4.50 -14.04
N ASP A 27 19.96 -4.37 -13.16
CA ASP A 27 19.79 -4.01 -11.75
C ASP A 27 20.44 -2.65 -11.49
N SER A 28 19.62 -1.65 -11.22
CA SER A 28 20.10 -0.29 -10.98
C SER A 28 20.43 -0.01 -9.52
N GLY A 29 20.20 -0.97 -8.60
CA GLY A 29 20.26 -0.74 -7.16
C GLY A 29 19.21 0.25 -6.63
N LYS A 30 18.39 0.84 -7.52
CA LYS A 30 17.29 1.77 -7.21
C LYS A 30 15.94 1.06 -7.30
N THR A 31 15.88 -0.17 -6.78
CA THR A 31 14.63 -0.94 -6.78
C THR A 31 13.64 -0.32 -5.80
N VAL A 32 12.42 -0.12 -6.28
CA VAL A 32 11.30 0.34 -5.47
C VAL A 32 10.41 -0.86 -5.20
N PRO A 33 9.90 -1.04 -3.97
CA PRO A 33 9.03 -2.17 -3.65
C PRO A 33 7.84 -2.26 -4.62
N THR A 34 7.63 -3.44 -5.19
CA THR A 34 6.62 -3.67 -6.23
C THR A 34 5.20 -3.36 -5.78
N TYR A 35 4.91 -3.30 -4.48
CA TYR A 35 3.58 -2.93 -3.98
C TYR A 35 3.13 -1.53 -4.45
N ARG A 36 4.07 -0.60 -4.74
CA ARG A 36 3.74 0.72 -5.31
C ARG A 36 3.11 0.62 -6.70
N TYR A 37 3.41 -0.45 -7.43
CA TYR A 37 2.96 -0.69 -8.81
C TYR A 37 2.07 -1.92 -8.96
N LYS A 38 1.89 -2.72 -7.89
CA LYS A 38 1.14 -3.99 -7.90
C LYS A 38 -0.26 -3.84 -8.46
N GLN A 39 -0.87 -2.67 -8.29
CA GLN A 39 -2.23 -2.37 -8.74
C GLN A 39 -2.27 -2.03 -10.24
N ILE A 40 -1.26 -1.33 -10.78
CA ILE A 40 -1.11 -1.04 -12.22
C ILE A 40 -0.87 -2.34 -13.00
N LEU A 41 -0.06 -3.23 -12.44
CA LEU A 41 0.28 -4.52 -13.05
C LEU A 41 -0.89 -5.52 -13.09
N GLN A 42 -1.98 -5.28 -12.34
CA GLN A 42 -3.15 -6.16 -12.29
C GLN A 42 -4.25 -5.79 -13.30
N GLY A 43 -4.01 -4.83 -14.21
CA GLY A 43 -4.94 -4.48 -15.28
C GLY A 43 -6.27 -3.85 -14.82
N ILE A 44 -6.34 -3.44 -13.55
CA ILE A 44 -7.49 -2.72 -13.00
C ILE A 44 -7.39 -1.26 -13.44
N SER A 45 -8.42 -0.75 -14.11
CA SER A 45 -8.56 0.68 -14.37
C SER A 45 -8.81 1.41 -13.05
N ILE A 46 -7.73 1.84 -12.40
CA ILE A 46 -7.80 2.71 -11.24
C ILE A 46 -8.24 4.09 -11.77
N PRO A 47 -9.21 4.78 -11.14
CA PRO A 47 -9.23 6.23 -11.22
C PRO A 47 -7.79 6.69 -10.97
N ASP A 48 -7.23 7.46 -11.88
CA ASP A 48 -5.86 7.93 -11.75
C ASP A 48 -5.80 8.93 -10.58
N PHE A 49 -5.78 8.38 -9.35
CA PHE A 49 -5.30 9.04 -8.17
C PHE A 49 -3.79 9.10 -8.27
N GLY A 50 -3.20 9.43 -9.43
CA GLY A 50 -1.95 10.15 -9.71
C GLY A 50 -2.30 11.55 -10.26
N LYS A 51 -3.26 11.57 -11.19
CA LYS A 51 -3.80 12.77 -11.85
C LYS A 51 -4.80 13.58 -11.02
N MET A 52 -5.47 13.03 -10.00
CA MET A 52 -6.39 13.81 -9.16
C MET A 52 -5.72 14.75 -8.13
N TRP A 53 -4.40 14.62 -7.93
CA TRP A 53 -3.57 15.34 -6.92
C TRP A 53 -2.26 15.85 -7.55
N ALA A 54 -2.07 15.63 -8.86
CA ALA A 54 -1.40 16.61 -9.70
C ALA A 54 -2.30 17.85 -9.72
N THR A 55 -2.05 18.78 -8.80
CA THR A 55 -2.57 20.14 -8.91
C THR A 55 -2.31 20.67 -10.32
N ASP A 56 -3.21 21.51 -10.86
CA ASP A 56 -3.04 22.22 -12.15
C ASP A 56 -1.80 23.14 -12.23
N LYS A 57 -0.88 23.05 -11.27
CA LYS A 57 0.52 23.36 -11.47
C LYS A 57 1.27 22.05 -11.50
N ALA A 58 1.60 21.60 -12.71
CA ALA A 58 2.86 20.92 -12.91
C ALA A 58 3.94 21.86 -12.35
N VAL A 59 4.29 21.67 -11.09
CA VAL A 59 5.51 22.22 -10.53
C VAL A 59 6.58 21.64 -11.42
N GLU A 60 7.30 22.51 -12.12
CA GLU A 60 8.53 22.15 -12.84
C GLU A 60 9.31 21.22 -11.91
N ILE A 61 9.55 20.00 -12.37
CA ILE A 61 10.32 19.02 -11.60
C ILE A 61 11.72 19.59 -11.50
N ASP A 62 11.99 20.33 -10.43
CA ASP A 62 13.31 20.69 -10.01
C ASP A 62 14.05 19.38 -9.74
N GLU A 63 14.95 19.02 -10.65
CA GLU A 63 15.75 17.79 -10.59
C GLU A 63 16.62 17.71 -9.32
N SER A 64 16.73 18.79 -8.55
CA SER A 64 17.40 18.79 -7.24
C SER A 64 16.54 18.26 -6.08
N ASN A 65 15.24 18.07 -6.30
CA ASN A 65 14.29 17.68 -5.26
C ASN A 65 14.06 16.16 -5.27
N ASP A 66 14.85 15.40 -4.50
CA ASP A 66 14.66 13.95 -4.39
C ASP A 66 13.29 13.67 -3.76
N SER A 67 12.34 13.25 -4.61
CA SER A 67 10.99 12.81 -4.22
C SER A 67 10.98 11.63 -3.24
N LYS A 68 12.15 11.08 -2.88
CA LYS A 68 12.36 10.05 -1.85
C LYS A 68 12.69 10.60 -0.46
N ASP A 69 13.05 11.88 -0.32
CA ASP A 69 13.37 12.46 1.00
C ASP A 69 12.06 12.71 1.79
N PRO A 70 11.84 12.04 2.94
CA PRO A 70 10.65 12.25 3.75
C PRO A 70 10.52 13.69 4.29
N ALA A 71 11.62 14.44 4.34
CA ALA A 71 11.60 15.86 4.71
C ALA A 71 10.74 16.69 3.76
N ASN A 72 10.72 16.31 2.48
CA ASN A 72 9.97 17.00 1.43
C ASN A 72 8.45 16.74 1.50
N TRP A 73 8.00 15.78 2.30
CA TRP A 73 6.58 15.47 2.50
C TRP A 73 5.97 16.23 3.69
N LEU A 74 6.77 17.00 4.42
CA LEU A 74 6.39 17.64 5.67
C LEU A 74 6.13 19.15 5.52
N PRO A 75 5.24 19.72 6.34
CA PRO A 75 4.34 19.03 7.27
C PRO A 75 3.19 18.34 6.53
N VAL A 76 2.79 17.16 6.98
CA VAL A 76 1.54 16.53 6.51
C VAL A 76 0.41 17.10 7.36
N THR A 77 -0.50 17.83 6.73
CA THR A 77 -1.67 18.41 7.42
C THR A 77 -2.95 18.15 6.63
N THR A 78 -4.07 18.14 7.36
CA THR A 78 -5.42 17.94 6.83
C THR A 78 -6.33 18.91 7.57
N THR A 79 -7.28 19.50 6.85
CA THR A 79 -8.25 20.45 7.41
C THR A 79 -9.57 19.77 7.78
N LYS A 80 -9.86 18.60 7.20
CA LYS A 80 -11.15 17.89 7.35
C LYS A 80 -11.10 16.69 8.29
N LEU A 81 -9.91 16.31 8.76
CA LEU A 81 -9.72 15.21 9.69
C LEU A 81 -9.10 15.72 10.99
N SER A 82 -9.51 15.11 12.10
CA SER A 82 -8.98 15.39 13.43
C SER A 82 -8.87 14.10 14.25
N PRO A 83 -7.96 14.02 15.24
CA PRO A 83 -7.98 12.91 16.20
C PRO A 83 -9.35 12.84 16.89
N GLY A 84 -10.01 11.69 16.87
CA GLY A 84 -11.38 11.58 17.36
C GLY A 84 -11.91 10.16 17.42
N LEU A 85 -13.09 9.99 18.01
CA LEU A 85 -13.77 8.69 18.06
C LEU A 85 -14.64 8.54 16.82
N ILE A 86 -14.74 7.32 16.32
CA ILE A 86 -15.56 7.00 15.15
C ILE A 86 -16.57 5.96 15.56
N LYS A 87 -17.84 6.23 15.26
CA LYS A 87 -18.91 5.24 15.44
C LYS A 87 -18.76 4.17 14.36
N PRO A 88 -18.60 2.88 14.71
CA PRO A 88 -18.52 1.82 13.73
C PRO A 88 -19.77 1.81 12.85
N ARG A 89 -19.58 1.65 11.54
CA ARG A 89 -20.70 1.60 10.59
C ARG A 89 -20.43 0.67 9.42
N LYS A 90 -21.50 0.02 8.95
CA LYS A 90 -21.50 -0.76 7.70
C LYS A 90 -21.44 0.20 6.52
N VAL A 91 -20.65 -0.16 5.52
CA VAL A 91 -20.45 0.57 4.27
C VAL A 91 -20.38 -0.41 3.11
N ARG A 92 -20.39 0.10 1.88
CA ARG A 92 -20.04 -0.66 0.68
C ARG A 92 -19.10 0.17 -0.18
N PHE A 93 -17.84 -0.23 -0.22
CA PHE A 93 -16.82 0.38 -1.07
C PHE A 93 -16.25 -0.68 -2.00
N ASP A 94 -17.02 -1.06 -3.02
CA ASP A 94 -16.66 -2.17 -3.93
C ASP A 94 -15.37 -1.87 -4.73
N GLN A 95 -15.05 -0.59 -4.90
CA GLN A 95 -13.81 -0.10 -5.50
C GLN A 95 -12.56 -0.18 -4.59
N LEU A 96 -12.73 -0.48 -3.29
CA LEU A 96 -11.61 -0.60 -2.37
C LEU A 96 -11.01 -2.00 -2.45
N VAL A 97 -9.83 -2.13 -3.06
CA VAL A 97 -9.20 -3.44 -3.33
C VAL A 97 -8.59 -4.08 -2.08
N SER A 98 -8.12 -3.26 -1.14
CA SER A 98 -7.52 -3.71 0.13
C SER A 98 -7.98 -2.82 1.28
N PRO A 99 -8.03 -3.33 2.52
CA PRO A 99 -8.26 -2.49 3.68
C PRO A 99 -7.21 -1.37 3.77
N VAL A 100 -7.64 -0.20 4.21
CA VAL A 100 -6.77 0.95 4.44
C VAL A 100 -6.97 1.46 5.86
N CYS A 101 -5.90 1.92 6.47
CA CYS A 101 -5.95 2.60 7.75
C CYS A 101 -5.64 4.09 7.58
N ILE A 102 -6.22 4.96 8.40
CA ILE A 102 -5.89 6.39 8.42
C ILE A 102 -5.43 6.72 9.83
N ILE A 103 -4.25 7.33 9.94
CA ILE A 103 -3.55 7.59 11.20
C ILE A 103 -2.82 8.93 11.15
N GLY A 104 -2.55 9.50 12.32
CA GLY A 104 -1.63 10.63 12.50
C GLY A 104 -0.46 10.27 13.42
N SER A 105 0.35 11.27 13.75
CA SER A 105 1.43 11.19 14.74
C SER A 105 0.97 11.40 16.19
N ASP A 106 -0.30 11.72 16.43
CA ASP A 106 -0.84 11.93 17.77
C ASP A 106 -0.91 10.64 18.62
N GLU A 107 -0.94 10.83 19.94
CA GLU A 107 -0.97 9.75 20.93
C GLU A 107 -2.13 8.77 20.74
N ARG A 108 -3.29 9.24 20.27
CA ARG A 108 -4.44 8.38 20.00
C ARG A 108 -4.13 7.43 18.84
N SER A 109 -3.55 7.94 17.77
CA SER A 109 -3.10 7.13 16.64
C SER A 109 -2.02 6.14 17.06
N LEU A 110 -1.02 6.56 17.85
CA LEU A 110 0.03 5.65 18.35
C LEU A 110 -0.53 4.54 19.25
N SER A 111 -1.45 4.89 20.15
CA SER A 111 -2.13 3.92 21.01
C SER A 111 -2.98 2.93 20.22
N TRP A 112 -3.68 3.41 19.20
CA TRP A 112 -4.48 2.60 18.29
C TRP A 112 -3.62 1.63 17.48
N ILE A 113 -2.51 2.12 16.90
CA ILE A 113 -1.53 1.29 16.18
C ILE A 113 -1.02 0.19 17.12
N LYS A 114 -0.58 0.53 18.34
CA LYS A 114 -0.09 -0.46 19.32
C LYS A 114 -1.12 -1.56 19.59
N LYS A 115 -2.41 -1.22 19.67
CA LYS A 115 -3.49 -2.18 19.91
C LYS A 115 -3.75 -3.09 18.72
N TYR A 116 -3.70 -2.57 17.49
CA TYR A 116 -4.14 -3.29 16.29
C TYR A 116 -3.00 -3.70 15.34
N ARG A 117 -1.74 -3.44 15.68
CA ARG A 117 -0.56 -3.67 14.83
C ARG A 117 -0.53 -5.07 14.21
N SER A 118 -0.77 -6.10 15.01
CA SER A 118 -0.75 -7.49 14.55
C SER A 118 -1.83 -7.77 13.51
N VAL A 119 -3.02 -7.19 13.68
CA VAL A 119 -4.14 -7.28 12.73
C VAL A 119 -3.81 -6.52 11.46
N LEU A 120 -3.28 -5.30 11.56
CA LEU A 120 -2.88 -4.49 10.40
C LEU A 120 -1.82 -5.20 9.57
N LEU A 121 -0.82 -5.78 10.23
CA LEU A 121 0.26 -6.50 9.57
C LEU A 121 -0.24 -7.79 8.90
N LYS A 122 -1.02 -8.60 9.63
CA LYS A 122 -1.55 -9.88 9.13
C LYS A 122 -2.46 -9.70 7.90
N ASN A 123 -3.18 -8.59 7.83
CA ASN A 123 -4.10 -8.30 6.74
C ASN A 123 -3.48 -7.40 5.64
N ASN A 124 -2.15 -7.21 5.65
CA ASN A 124 -1.43 -6.37 4.68
C ASN A 124 -2.06 -4.99 4.47
N VAL A 125 -2.51 -4.37 5.57
CA VAL A 125 -3.19 -3.07 5.51
C VAL A 125 -2.20 -1.98 5.15
N LEU A 126 -2.57 -1.11 4.20
CA LEU A 126 -1.83 0.13 3.92
C LEU A 126 -2.36 1.24 4.83
N CYS A 127 -1.46 1.88 5.58
CA CYS A 127 -1.79 3.00 6.44
C CYS A 127 -1.45 4.35 5.78
N TRP A 128 -2.42 5.25 5.72
CA TRP A 128 -2.22 6.62 5.30
C TRP A 128 -1.94 7.50 6.51
N LEU A 129 -0.78 8.15 6.49
CA LEU A 129 -0.39 9.17 7.46
C LEU A 129 -0.95 10.51 7.01
N VAL A 130 -1.89 11.08 7.76
CA VAL A 130 -2.60 12.33 7.41
C VAL A 130 -2.21 13.52 8.27
N SER A 131 -1.44 13.29 9.34
CA SER A 131 -0.94 14.35 10.21
C SER A 131 0.44 13.97 10.77
N ALA A 132 1.44 14.79 10.48
CA ALA A 132 2.76 14.77 11.12
C ALA A 132 3.46 16.11 10.90
N LYS A 133 4.07 16.67 11.96
CA LYS A 133 4.71 17.99 11.92
C LYS A 133 6.14 17.95 11.43
N ASN A 134 6.87 16.88 11.75
CA ASN A 134 8.30 16.76 11.51
C ASN A 134 8.70 15.29 11.33
N LEU A 135 9.98 15.06 10.98
CA LEU A 135 10.51 13.73 10.74
C LEU A 135 10.51 12.85 11.98
N ASP A 136 10.72 13.42 13.16
CA ASP A 136 10.72 12.66 14.42
C ASP A 136 9.34 12.05 14.68
N GLU A 137 8.27 12.80 14.43
CA GLU A 137 6.90 12.32 14.51
C GLU A 137 6.61 11.23 13.47
N VAL A 138 7.10 11.37 12.23
CA VAL A 138 6.99 10.33 11.21
C VAL A 138 7.70 9.06 11.67
N GLN A 139 8.92 9.19 12.19
CA GLN A 139 9.73 8.08 12.66
C GLN A 139 9.06 7.34 13.83
N GLN A 140 8.43 8.07 14.76
CA GLN A 140 7.64 7.47 15.84
C GLN A 140 6.50 6.60 15.29
N VAL A 141 5.78 7.08 14.28
CA VAL A 141 4.69 6.31 13.64
C VAL A 141 5.25 5.08 12.92
N VAL A 142 6.35 5.22 12.17
CA VAL A 142 7.02 4.10 11.48
C VAL A 142 7.44 3.02 12.49
N THR A 143 8.05 3.43 13.60
CA THR A 143 8.44 2.52 14.69
C THR A 143 7.23 1.84 15.32
N ALA A 144 6.12 2.57 15.54
CA ALA A 144 4.89 1.98 16.08
C ALA A 144 4.25 0.94 15.13
N LEU A 145 4.29 1.20 13.81
CA LEU A 145 3.78 0.29 12.79
C LEU A 145 4.64 -0.97 12.65
N SER A 146 5.96 -0.84 12.76
CA SER A 146 6.92 -1.96 12.80
C SER A 146 6.67 -2.98 11.67
N GLY A 147 6.62 -2.50 10.43
CA GLY A 147 6.47 -3.34 9.22
C GLY A 147 5.10 -3.27 8.54
N VAL A 148 4.10 -2.63 9.15
CA VAL A 148 2.88 -2.24 8.43
C VAL A 148 3.23 -1.13 7.43
N SER A 149 2.81 -1.28 6.17
CA SER A 149 3.11 -0.30 5.12
C SER A 149 2.44 1.04 5.40
N MET A 150 3.17 2.13 5.14
CA MET A 150 2.70 3.49 5.38
C MET A 150 2.98 4.40 4.17
N SER A 151 2.09 5.35 3.90
CA SER A 151 2.31 6.42 2.93
C SER A 151 1.72 7.74 3.45
N PRO A 152 2.42 8.88 3.31
CA PRO A 152 1.87 10.19 3.64
C PRO A 152 0.84 10.62 2.59
N VAL A 153 -0.31 11.14 3.04
CA VAL A 153 -1.38 11.60 2.15
C VAL A 153 -2.09 12.82 2.74
N ASN A 154 -2.53 13.76 1.89
CA ASN A 154 -3.48 14.79 2.30
C ASN A 154 -4.85 14.15 2.60
N GLY A 155 -5.29 14.25 3.86
CA GLY A 155 -6.51 13.61 4.36
C GLY A 155 -7.83 14.20 3.83
N ASP A 156 -7.84 15.35 3.15
CA ASP A 156 -9.09 16.08 2.86
C ASP A 156 -9.96 15.40 1.79
N ALA A 157 -9.34 14.85 0.75
CA ALA A 157 -10.05 14.09 -0.27
C ALA A 157 -10.60 12.77 0.30
N ILE A 158 -9.80 12.12 1.15
CA ILE A 158 -10.13 10.87 1.83
C ILE A 158 -11.31 11.07 2.79
N ALA A 159 -11.29 12.16 3.58
CA ALA A 159 -12.37 12.54 4.48
C ALA A 159 -13.71 12.64 3.76
N LYS A 160 -13.72 13.27 2.58
CA LYS A 160 -14.90 13.40 1.74
C LYS A 160 -15.34 12.05 1.18
N PHE A 161 -14.41 11.30 0.59
CA PHE A 161 -14.71 10.02 -0.06
C PHE A 161 -15.30 8.99 0.92
N PHE A 162 -14.68 8.83 2.09
CA PHE A 162 -15.16 7.91 3.12
C PHE A 162 -16.21 8.52 4.05
N SER A 163 -16.55 9.80 3.88
CA SER A 163 -17.47 10.54 4.76
C SER A 163 -17.11 10.38 6.24
N ILE A 164 -15.84 10.63 6.56
CA ILE A 164 -15.31 10.59 7.92
C ILE A 164 -14.79 11.97 8.33
N LYS A 165 -14.76 12.24 9.64
CA LYS A 165 -14.24 13.48 10.22
C LYS A 165 -13.11 13.25 11.21
N HIS A 166 -12.94 11.99 11.63
CA HIS A 166 -12.01 11.62 12.67
C HIS A 166 -11.12 10.47 12.22
N TYR A 167 -9.99 10.35 12.90
CA TYR A 167 -9.05 9.24 12.84
C TYR A 167 -8.49 9.00 14.27
N PRO A 168 -7.78 7.90 14.55
CA PRO A 168 -7.38 6.79 13.66
C PRO A 168 -8.58 5.94 13.22
N VAL A 169 -8.48 5.21 12.12
CA VAL A 169 -9.57 4.34 11.64
C VAL A 169 -9.08 3.23 10.72
N LEU A 170 -9.74 2.07 10.74
CA LEU A 170 -9.66 1.04 9.72
C LEU A 170 -10.88 1.11 8.79
N ILE A 171 -10.63 1.11 7.50
CA ILE A 171 -11.65 1.09 6.45
C ILE A 171 -11.48 -0.16 5.62
N THR A 172 -12.56 -0.92 5.52
CA THR A 172 -12.68 -2.09 4.65
C THR A 172 -13.79 -1.86 3.63
N GLN A 173 -13.99 -2.79 2.71
CA GLN A 173 -15.11 -2.76 1.78
C GLN A 173 -16.47 -2.74 2.49
N ARG A 174 -16.55 -3.25 3.74
CA ARG A 174 -17.82 -3.54 4.43
C ARG A 174 -18.01 -2.73 5.71
N PHE A 175 -16.95 -2.23 6.31
CA PHE A 175 -16.97 -1.56 7.62
C PHE A 175 -15.99 -0.39 7.68
N ILE A 176 -16.36 0.62 8.45
CA ILE A 176 -15.47 1.66 8.98
C ILE A 176 -15.49 1.53 10.51
N GLU A 177 -14.34 1.34 11.15
CA GLU A 177 -14.25 1.05 12.59
C GLU A 177 -12.88 1.41 13.21
N GLN A 178 -12.82 1.40 14.56
CA GLN A 178 -11.63 1.65 15.37
C GLN A 178 -11.19 0.41 16.13
#